data_AF-A0A512DTQ0-F1
#
_entry.id   AF-A0A512DTQ0-F1
#
_cell.length_a   1.000
_cell.length_b   1.000
_cell.length_c   1.000
_cell.angle_alpha   90.00
_cell.angle_beta   90.00
_cell.angle_gamma   90.00
#
_symmetry.space_group_name_H-M   'P 1'
#
loop_
_entity.id
_entity.type
_entity.pdbx_description
1 polymer ?
#
loop_
_entity_poly.entity_id
_entity_poly.type
_entity_poly.pdbx_seq_one_letter_code
_entity_poly.pdbx_strand_id
1 'polypeptide(L)'
;MQRTHRDSDDRVHGPWNPGIRSELTRELLALSTIFRPENVFHDLTRAMELRDVTGLPLEVLAIFRPERLTLHELLVRVTADYEIPDPEDASVGSLGLNLRRMAQTLSERAVDPNRSEIDELYKRTRSDLETFIKSELASAFGRPSVSSSSPSSGQGKASRGLWSWFRGSAAKPDRPAVESQRDRDERIVGQWAVRAHASDAALERAAYRSLARVASAVRLHHGRIVGENTFLASLATDLACNDHGAEVISRYLEPKIHEVAQQQGFRELPHQAKPVTMLTKGASASGKSTMRPLQRKLAAKLGIQWNDFALISPDTWRRALLDFGSLGPLYKYAGMLTSHEVTIIDRKLDVHLVRKGDKQQTSHLMIDRFRFDSFALDSDESKHLPSRFGNLLCYSLMVTPPQETVERAWQRGLELGRYKAVDDLLAHNVEAFTGMQNILFGRALNPDVPVHYEFLDNSVPRGEVPLTAAFGWSGEMNILDVKCILNLERYRKININAKGPEEVYPDQTAMAAENNTEFLSRCIRKFPVVNIADRETGRIHVRFEAGQLKWIDPDALAEAGKDEEVRVALSGAAPEIFEGTVLAATVPEFLDPARYHTIGRWAAKAGSPT
;
A
#
# COMPACT_ATOMS: atom_id res chain seq x y z
N MET A 1 -18.94 22.68 29.93
CA MET A 1 -20.11 21.91 30.40
C MET A 1 -20.50 20.95 29.27
N GLN A 2 -20.60 19.63 29.40
CA GLN A 2 -20.46 18.68 30.50
C GLN A 2 -19.77 17.42 29.93
N ARG A 3 -18.73 16.96 30.62
CA ARG A 3 -18.17 15.61 30.51
C ARG A 3 -18.96 14.72 31.48
N THR A 4 -19.93 13.95 31.03
CA THR A 4 -20.62 12.99 31.92
C THR A 4 -21.13 11.71 31.26
N HIS A 5 -20.84 11.44 29.97
CA HIS A 5 -21.26 10.19 29.31
C HIS A 5 -20.16 9.12 29.12
N ARG A 6 -18.93 9.33 29.62
CA ARG A 6 -17.81 8.40 29.40
C ARG A 6 -17.70 7.23 30.39
N ASP A 7 -18.30 7.29 31.57
CA ASP A 7 -17.88 6.39 32.66
C ASP A 7 -18.70 5.10 32.84
N SER A 8 -19.85 4.92 32.18
CA SER A 8 -20.68 3.71 32.38
C SER A 8 -20.42 2.59 31.36
N ASP A 9 -20.02 2.92 30.14
CA ASP A 9 -19.84 1.95 29.03
C ASP A 9 -18.42 1.34 29.00
N ASP A 10 -17.43 2.07 29.52
CA ASP A 10 -16.02 1.64 29.53
C ASP A 10 -15.71 0.53 30.55
N ARG A 11 -16.66 0.14 31.42
CA ARG A 11 -16.49 -1.01 32.33
C ARG A 11 -16.70 -2.36 31.65
N VAL A 12 -17.34 -2.39 30.48
CA VAL A 12 -17.65 -3.63 29.72
C VAL A 12 -16.66 -3.86 28.57
N HIS A 13 -15.95 -2.81 28.15
CA HIS A 13 -15.04 -2.83 27.01
C HIS A 13 -13.58 -2.74 27.44
N GLY A 14 -12.73 -3.45 26.72
CA GLY A 14 -11.30 -3.51 26.99
C GLY A 14 -10.50 -3.90 25.74
N PRO A 15 -9.19 -4.11 25.88
CA PRO A 15 -8.29 -4.40 24.76
C PRO A 15 -8.71 -5.63 23.95
N TRP A 16 -9.11 -6.70 24.63
CA TRP A 16 -9.58 -7.95 24.02
C TRP A 16 -11.09 -7.98 23.73
N ASN A 17 -11.81 -6.91 24.08
CA ASN A 17 -13.22 -6.74 23.75
C ASN A 17 -13.55 -5.25 23.53
N PRO A 18 -13.12 -4.66 22.40
CA PRO A 18 -13.25 -3.22 22.19
C PRO A 18 -14.70 -2.76 21.98
N GLY A 19 -15.64 -3.69 21.80
CA GLY A 19 -17.05 -3.39 21.47
C GLY A 19 -17.31 -3.17 19.99
N ILE A 20 -16.37 -3.56 19.12
CA ILE A 20 -16.50 -3.50 17.67
C ILE A 20 -16.07 -4.82 17.03
N ARG A 21 -16.59 -5.08 15.82
CA ARG A 21 -16.24 -6.26 15.00
C ARG A 21 -15.63 -5.81 13.68
N SER A 22 -14.80 -6.65 13.08
CA SER A 22 -14.18 -6.41 11.77
C SER A 22 -15.20 -6.40 10.62
N GLU A 23 -16.24 -7.22 10.71
CA GLU A 23 -17.34 -7.25 9.76
C GLU A 23 -18.39 -6.18 10.10
N LEU A 24 -18.65 -5.28 9.15
CA LEU A 24 -19.68 -4.25 9.28
C LEU A 24 -21.04 -4.83 8.89
N THR A 25 -22.07 -4.58 9.72
CA THR A 25 -23.46 -4.82 9.31
C THR A 25 -23.84 -3.87 8.16
N ARG A 26 -24.95 -4.14 7.46
CA ARG A 26 -25.42 -3.28 6.37
C ARG A 26 -25.67 -1.84 6.83
N GLU A 27 -26.22 -1.68 8.04
CA GLU A 27 -26.51 -0.37 8.63
C GLU A 27 -25.23 0.40 8.92
N LEU A 28 -24.20 -0.25 9.47
CA LEU A 28 -22.90 0.36 9.69
C LEU A 28 -22.20 0.67 8.36
N LEU A 29 -22.26 -0.25 7.40
CA LEU A 29 -21.65 -0.06 6.09
C LEU A 29 -22.23 1.17 5.39
N ALA A 30 -23.55 1.43 5.51
CA ALA A 30 -24.20 2.61 4.94
C ALA A 30 -23.66 3.94 5.52
N LEU A 31 -23.08 3.92 6.73
CA LEU A 31 -22.44 5.08 7.34
C LEU A 31 -21.00 5.30 6.84
N SER A 32 -20.46 4.38 6.03
CA SER A 32 -19.14 4.54 5.44
C SER A 32 -19.11 5.78 4.58
N THR A 33 -18.03 6.54 4.68
CA THR A 33 -17.83 7.79 3.94
C THR A 33 -18.09 7.68 2.44
N ILE A 34 -17.80 6.52 1.85
CA ILE A 34 -18.04 6.22 0.42
C ILE A 34 -19.50 5.93 0.05
N PHE A 35 -20.44 5.89 1.01
CA PHE A 35 -21.88 5.67 0.77
C PHE A 35 -22.76 6.76 1.37
N ARG A 36 -22.15 7.79 1.98
CA ARG A 36 -22.87 8.94 2.56
C ARG A 36 -23.36 9.88 1.45
N PRO A 37 -24.63 10.31 1.47
CA PRO A 37 -25.26 11.05 0.37
C PRO A 37 -24.59 12.40 0.06
N GLU A 38 -23.94 13.02 1.04
CA GLU A 38 -23.15 14.24 0.87
C GLU A 38 -21.83 14.01 0.09
N ASN A 39 -21.33 12.77 0.02
CA ASN A 39 -20.05 12.44 -0.60
C ASN A 39 -20.20 11.79 -1.97
N VAL A 40 -21.28 11.04 -2.19
CA VAL A 40 -21.49 10.23 -3.40
C VAL A 40 -22.86 10.43 -4.03
N PHE A 41 -22.98 10.11 -5.31
CA PHE A 41 -24.24 10.11 -6.05
C PHE A 41 -25.09 8.86 -5.77
N HIS A 42 -24.45 7.71 -5.57
CA HIS A 42 -25.12 6.42 -5.32
C HIS A 42 -24.93 6.01 -3.86
N ASP A 43 -26.03 5.70 -3.18
CA ASP A 43 -25.98 5.15 -1.82
C ASP A 43 -25.58 3.66 -1.82
N LEU A 44 -25.48 3.08 -0.62
CA LEU A 44 -25.12 1.66 -0.47
C LEU A 44 -26.10 0.73 -1.20
N THR A 45 -27.40 1.03 -1.18
CA THR A 45 -28.40 0.18 -1.83
C THR A 45 -28.15 0.13 -3.33
N ARG A 46 -27.95 1.29 -3.96
CA ARG A 46 -27.64 1.37 -5.38
C ARG A 46 -26.31 0.69 -5.72
N ALA A 47 -25.28 0.87 -4.89
CA ALA A 47 -23.99 0.19 -5.07
C ALA A 47 -24.12 -1.34 -4.98
N MET A 48 -24.95 -1.86 -4.06
CA MET A 48 -25.22 -3.30 -3.96
C MET A 48 -25.95 -3.85 -5.19
N GLU A 49 -26.97 -3.15 -5.69
CA GLU A 49 -27.65 -3.52 -6.94
C GLU A 49 -26.67 -3.60 -8.12
N LEU A 50 -25.79 -2.60 -8.25
CA LEU A 50 -24.76 -2.56 -9.29
C LEU A 50 -23.76 -3.71 -9.12
N ARG A 51 -23.35 -4.04 -7.90
CA ARG A 51 -22.48 -5.19 -7.63
C ARG A 51 -23.15 -6.49 -8.04
N ASP A 52 -24.41 -6.69 -7.70
CA ASP A 52 -25.12 -7.94 -8.02
C ASP A 52 -25.27 -8.13 -9.54
N VAL A 53 -25.30 -7.04 -10.31
CA VAL A 53 -25.31 -7.07 -11.79
C VAL A 53 -23.91 -7.19 -12.39
N THR A 54 -22.88 -6.62 -11.79
CA THR A 54 -21.56 -6.46 -12.44
C THR A 54 -20.45 -7.31 -11.85
N GLY A 55 -20.60 -7.79 -10.62
CA GLY A 55 -19.54 -8.38 -9.82
C GLY A 55 -18.46 -7.39 -9.35
N LEU A 56 -18.59 -6.08 -9.61
CA LEU A 56 -17.60 -5.10 -9.20
C LEU A 56 -17.62 -4.86 -7.68
N PRO A 57 -16.45 -4.68 -7.03
CA PRO A 57 -16.39 -4.36 -5.60
C PRO A 57 -17.14 -3.06 -5.26
N LEU A 58 -17.72 -2.97 -4.05
CA LEU A 58 -18.54 -1.83 -3.66
C LEU A 58 -17.76 -0.50 -3.66
N GLU A 59 -16.49 -0.53 -3.29
CA GLU A 59 -15.60 0.64 -3.30
C GLU A 59 -15.32 1.18 -4.71
N VAL A 60 -15.45 0.35 -5.75
CA VAL A 60 -15.37 0.77 -7.15
C VAL A 60 -16.66 1.48 -7.58
N LEU A 61 -17.79 1.06 -7.00
CA LEU A 61 -19.13 1.54 -7.33
C LEU A 61 -19.54 2.79 -6.51
N ALA A 62 -18.67 3.27 -5.62
CA ALA A 62 -18.83 4.54 -4.92
C ALA A 62 -18.53 5.71 -5.86
N ILE A 63 -19.56 6.36 -6.40
CA ILE A 63 -19.42 7.45 -7.38
C ILE A 63 -19.42 8.80 -6.67
N PHE A 64 -18.26 9.44 -6.58
CA PHE A 64 -18.05 10.64 -5.79
C PHE A 64 -18.61 11.89 -6.45
N ARG A 65 -19.10 12.80 -5.60
CA ARG A 65 -19.48 14.16 -5.99
C ARG A 65 -18.24 15.03 -6.21
N PRO A 66 -18.30 16.07 -7.06
CA PRO A 66 -17.16 16.94 -7.34
C PRO A 66 -16.55 17.59 -6.09
N GLU A 67 -17.37 17.92 -5.09
CA GLU A 67 -16.93 18.47 -3.81
C GLU A 67 -16.04 17.48 -3.06
N ARG A 68 -16.40 16.19 -3.08
CA ARG A 68 -15.61 15.14 -2.43
C ARG A 68 -14.34 14.83 -3.20
N LEU A 69 -14.40 14.82 -4.53
CA LEU A 69 -13.21 14.72 -5.39
C LEU A 69 -12.22 15.86 -5.15
N THR A 70 -12.73 17.07 -4.89
CA THR A 70 -11.91 18.23 -4.54
C THR A 70 -11.22 18.06 -3.18
N LEU A 71 -11.92 17.54 -2.16
CA LEU A 71 -11.28 17.19 -0.88
C LEU A 71 -10.16 16.17 -1.08
N HIS A 72 -10.37 15.14 -1.91
CA HIS A 72 -9.33 14.15 -2.21
C HIS A 72 -8.08 14.82 -2.81
N GLU A 73 -8.29 15.75 -3.75
CA GLU A 73 -7.20 16.50 -4.37
C GLU A 73 -6.42 17.35 -3.35
N LEU A 74 -7.11 18.08 -2.47
CA LEU A 74 -6.46 18.88 -1.43
C LEU A 74 -5.59 18.01 -0.51
N LEU A 75 -6.11 16.85 -0.08
CA LEU A 75 -5.37 15.93 0.78
C LEU A 75 -4.11 15.38 0.07
N VAL A 76 -4.23 15.06 -1.22
CA VAL A 76 -3.08 14.61 -2.04
C VAL A 76 -2.03 15.71 -2.16
N ARG A 77 -2.43 16.93 -2.56
CA ARG A 77 -1.51 18.06 -2.77
C ARG A 77 -0.82 18.49 -1.49
N VAL A 78 -1.55 18.65 -0.39
CA VAL A 78 -0.98 18.99 0.93
C VAL A 78 0.04 17.94 1.37
N THR A 79 -0.22 16.66 1.13
CA THR A 79 0.68 15.58 1.55
C THR A 79 1.95 15.49 0.68
N ALA A 80 1.84 15.77 -0.62
CA ALA A 80 2.88 15.48 -1.59
C ALA A 80 3.73 16.69 -2.03
N ASP A 81 3.17 17.90 -1.97
CA ASP A 81 3.76 19.09 -2.56
C ASP A 81 4.26 20.11 -1.53
N TYR A 82 3.76 20.04 -0.29
CA TYR A 82 4.08 21.02 0.75
C TYR A 82 4.63 20.36 2.02
N GLU A 83 5.50 21.09 2.70
CA GLU A 83 5.95 20.73 4.05
C GLU A 83 4.76 20.84 5.00
N ILE A 84 4.43 19.73 5.67
CA ILE A 84 3.51 19.75 6.81
C ILE A 84 4.36 19.93 8.07
N PRO A 85 4.17 21.03 8.84
CA PRO A 85 4.99 21.28 10.01
C PRO A 85 4.97 20.11 11.01
N ASP A 86 6.15 19.59 11.33
CA ASP A 86 6.40 18.53 12.31
C ASP A 86 7.65 18.90 13.11
N PRO A 87 7.55 19.88 14.04
CA PRO A 87 8.69 20.33 14.87
C PRO A 87 9.20 19.22 15.80
N GLU A 88 10.32 19.46 16.48
CA GLU A 88 10.95 18.42 17.32
C GLU A 88 10.10 17.98 18.50
N ASP A 89 9.35 18.90 19.09
CA ASP A 89 8.42 18.71 20.20
C ASP A 89 7.01 18.29 19.76
N ALA A 90 6.82 18.02 18.47
CA ALA A 90 5.55 17.59 17.90
C ALA A 90 5.03 16.30 18.56
N SER A 91 3.82 16.37 19.12
CA SER A 91 3.10 15.16 19.52
C SER A 91 2.73 14.31 18.30
N VAL A 92 2.52 13.01 18.48
CA VAL A 92 2.15 12.09 17.38
C VAL A 92 0.95 12.60 16.56
N GLY A 93 -0.02 13.26 17.21
CA GLY A 93 -1.23 13.79 16.60
C GLY A 93 -1.10 15.14 15.87
N SER A 94 0.02 15.87 16.04
CA SER A 94 0.20 17.22 15.47
C SER A 94 0.17 17.20 13.94
N LEU A 95 0.81 16.21 13.31
CA LEU A 95 0.88 16.08 11.85
C LEU A 95 -0.51 16.10 11.21
N GLY A 96 -1.44 15.31 11.76
CA GLY A 96 -2.81 15.30 11.26
C GLY A 96 -3.58 16.59 11.54
N LEU A 97 -3.27 17.31 12.62
CA LEU A 97 -3.86 18.62 12.90
C LEU A 97 -3.37 19.67 11.90
N ASN A 98 -2.06 19.71 11.64
CA ASN A 98 -1.44 20.67 10.72
C ASN A 98 -1.88 20.39 9.27
N LEU A 99 -1.93 19.12 8.85
CA LEU A 99 -2.48 18.74 7.54
C LEU A 99 -3.91 19.24 7.37
N ARG A 100 -4.78 19.02 8.37
CA ARG A 100 -6.18 19.49 8.29
C ARG A 100 -6.30 21.00 8.24
N ARG A 101 -5.46 21.73 8.98
CA ARG A 101 -5.42 23.20 8.94
C ARG A 101 -5.04 23.69 7.54
N MET A 102 -3.97 23.14 6.96
CA MET A 102 -3.54 23.49 5.59
C MET A 102 -4.63 23.16 4.56
N ALA A 103 -5.22 21.97 4.62
CA ALA A 103 -6.30 21.56 3.72
C ALA A 103 -7.54 22.46 3.88
N GLN A 104 -7.91 22.84 5.10
CA GLN A 104 -9.01 23.77 5.36
C GLN A 104 -8.72 25.15 4.77
N THR A 105 -7.52 25.70 4.99
CA THR A 105 -7.14 27.00 4.42
C THR A 105 -7.20 27.00 2.89
N LEU A 106 -6.72 25.92 2.25
CA LEU A 106 -6.83 25.77 0.79
C LEU A 106 -8.27 25.58 0.33
N SER A 107 -9.10 24.88 1.11
CA SER A 107 -10.53 24.76 0.81
C SER A 107 -11.19 26.14 0.81
N GLU A 108 -10.99 26.93 1.86
CA GLU A 108 -11.63 28.24 2.05
C GLU A 108 -11.16 29.27 1.01
N ARG A 109 -9.89 29.21 0.57
CA ARG A 109 -9.28 30.25 -0.27
C ARG A 109 -9.10 29.87 -1.73
N ALA A 110 -8.90 28.59 -2.04
CA ALA A 110 -8.71 28.11 -3.41
C ALA A 110 -9.96 27.42 -3.97
N VAL A 111 -10.71 26.69 -3.15
CA VAL A 111 -11.86 25.89 -3.61
C VAL A 111 -13.17 26.66 -3.52
N ASP A 112 -13.53 27.17 -2.35
CA ASP A 112 -14.83 27.80 -2.11
C ASP A 112 -15.12 28.98 -3.06
N PRO A 113 -14.16 29.87 -3.38
CA PRO A 113 -14.38 30.93 -4.36
C PRO A 113 -14.64 30.43 -5.78
N ASN A 114 -14.21 29.21 -6.10
CA ASN A 114 -14.26 28.63 -7.44
C ASN A 114 -15.26 27.46 -7.54
N ARG A 115 -16.11 27.26 -6.51
CA ARG A 115 -17.01 26.10 -6.40
C ARG A 115 -17.94 25.96 -7.60
N SER A 116 -18.55 27.06 -8.05
CA SER A 116 -19.46 27.04 -9.21
C SER A 116 -18.76 26.63 -10.50
N GLU A 117 -17.53 27.11 -10.72
CA GLU A 117 -16.73 26.73 -11.90
C GLU A 117 -16.34 25.25 -11.86
N ILE A 118 -15.99 24.72 -10.68
CA ILE A 118 -15.69 23.29 -10.49
C ILE A 118 -16.92 22.43 -10.81
N ASP A 119 -18.11 22.83 -10.35
CA ASP A 119 -19.35 22.11 -10.63
C ASP A 119 -19.71 22.11 -12.12
N GLU A 120 -19.56 23.26 -12.79
CA GLU A 120 -19.78 23.38 -14.23
C GLU A 120 -18.77 22.56 -15.04
N LEU A 121 -17.50 22.59 -14.62
CA LEU A 121 -16.43 21.80 -15.22
C LEU A 121 -16.74 20.31 -15.13
N TYR A 122 -17.12 19.82 -13.95
CA TYR A 122 -17.50 18.41 -13.75
C TYR A 122 -18.72 18.03 -14.61
N LYS A 123 -19.76 18.87 -14.65
CA LYS A 123 -20.96 18.63 -15.47
C LYS A 123 -20.62 18.54 -16.96
N ARG A 124 -19.78 19.44 -17.47
CA ARG A 124 -19.33 19.41 -18.87
C ARG A 124 -18.54 18.13 -19.16
N THR A 125 -17.54 17.81 -18.32
CA THR A 125 -16.75 16.57 -18.49
C THR A 125 -17.62 15.32 -18.47
N ARG A 126 -18.62 15.25 -17.59
CA ARG A 126 -19.58 14.14 -17.55
C ARG A 126 -20.38 14.04 -18.84
N SER A 127 -20.89 15.16 -19.35
CA SER A 127 -21.66 15.21 -20.60
C SER A 127 -20.83 14.77 -21.81
N ASP A 128 -19.57 15.22 -21.88
CA ASP A 128 -18.65 14.87 -22.97
C ASP A 128 -18.31 13.36 -22.93
N LEU A 129 -18.02 12.82 -21.74
CA LEU A 129 -17.80 11.39 -21.52
C LEU A 129 -19.04 10.57 -21.92
N GLU A 130 -20.22 10.95 -21.45
CA GLU A 130 -21.47 10.27 -21.75
C GLU A 130 -21.75 10.23 -23.26
N THR A 131 -21.56 11.36 -23.94
CA THR A 131 -21.75 11.49 -25.39
C THR A 131 -20.80 10.56 -26.14
N PHE A 132 -19.51 10.58 -25.79
CA PHE A 132 -18.52 9.70 -26.40
C PHE A 132 -18.82 8.22 -26.16
N ILE A 133 -19.10 7.84 -24.91
CA ILE A 133 -19.37 6.46 -24.49
C ILE A 133 -20.62 5.91 -25.20
N LYS A 134 -21.70 6.70 -25.29
CA LYS A 134 -22.92 6.29 -26.00
C LYS A 134 -22.66 6.07 -27.49
N SER A 135 -21.90 6.97 -28.12
CA SER A 135 -21.51 6.84 -29.53
C SER A 135 -20.70 5.57 -29.78
N GLU A 136 -19.72 5.29 -28.91
CA GLU A 136 -18.88 4.09 -29.02
C GLU A 136 -19.70 2.80 -28.82
N LEU A 137 -20.60 2.75 -27.84
CA LEU A 137 -21.48 1.60 -27.63
C LEU A 137 -22.41 1.35 -28.82
N ALA A 138 -22.97 2.42 -29.40
CA ALA A 138 -23.80 2.32 -30.60
C ALA A 138 -23.01 1.77 -31.79
N SER A 139 -21.76 2.20 -31.95
CA SER A 139 -20.85 1.72 -33.01
C SER A 139 -20.44 0.25 -32.80
N ALA A 140 -20.04 -0.14 -31.58
CA ALA A 140 -19.54 -1.48 -31.28
C ALA A 140 -20.65 -2.56 -31.35
N PHE A 141 -21.86 -2.22 -30.88
CA PHE A 141 -22.99 -3.15 -30.86
C PHE A 141 -23.94 -3.02 -32.06
N GLY A 142 -23.81 -1.96 -32.87
CA GLY A 142 -24.54 -1.78 -34.12
C GLY A 142 -24.39 -2.97 -35.07
N ARG A 143 -25.46 -3.33 -35.80
CA ARG A 143 -25.37 -4.33 -36.86
C ARG A 143 -24.54 -3.76 -38.01
N PRO A 144 -23.64 -4.54 -38.64
CA PRO A 144 -23.08 -4.13 -39.92
C PRO A 144 -24.24 -3.98 -40.90
N SER A 145 -24.46 -2.77 -41.40
CA SER A 145 -25.32 -2.59 -42.57
C SER A 145 -24.68 -3.38 -43.70
N VAL A 146 -25.34 -4.44 -44.16
CA VAL A 146 -24.98 -5.12 -45.40
C VAL A 146 -25.10 -4.07 -46.49
N SER A 147 -23.97 -3.44 -46.85
CA SER A 147 -23.88 -2.65 -48.05
C SER A 147 -24.04 -3.63 -49.20
N SER A 148 -25.27 -3.77 -49.70
CA SER A 148 -25.55 -4.46 -50.94
C SER A 148 -24.96 -3.65 -52.09
N SER A 149 -23.66 -3.77 -52.30
CA SER A 149 -23.06 -3.44 -53.59
C SER A 149 -23.51 -4.52 -54.57
N SER A 150 -24.62 -4.25 -55.28
CA SER A 150 -25.04 -5.02 -56.44
C SER A 150 -23.87 -5.11 -57.44
N PRO A 151 -23.47 -6.31 -57.89
CA PRO A 151 -22.46 -6.42 -58.92
C PRO A 151 -23.04 -5.88 -60.23
N SER A 152 -22.44 -4.81 -60.76
CA SER A 152 -22.70 -4.32 -62.11
C SER A 152 -22.46 -5.46 -63.11
N SER A 153 -23.49 -5.80 -63.89
CA SER A 153 -23.46 -6.77 -64.97
C SER A 153 -22.54 -6.30 -66.11
N GLY A 154 -21.29 -6.73 -66.09
CA GLY A 154 -20.37 -6.67 -67.22
C GLY A 154 -20.41 -7.97 -68.02
N GLN A 155 -21.11 -7.97 -69.15
CA GLN A 155 -21.04 -9.04 -70.14
C GLN A 155 -19.66 -9.05 -70.83
N GLY A 156 -19.02 -10.22 -70.84
CA GLY A 156 -17.87 -10.52 -71.70
C GLY A 156 -17.84 -12.01 -72.01
N LYS A 157 -18.11 -12.38 -73.26
CA LYS A 157 -18.12 -13.77 -73.76
C LYS A 157 -16.72 -14.24 -74.19
N ALA A 158 -16.58 -15.56 -74.16
CA ALA A 158 -15.57 -16.44 -74.81
C ALA A 158 -14.26 -16.66 -74.00
N SER A 159 -13.69 -17.87 -73.92
CA SER A 159 -13.78 -19.06 -74.79
C SER A 159 -13.53 -20.35 -74.00
N ARG A 160 -13.99 -21.48 -74.55
CA ARG A 160 -13.81 -22.84 -74.04
C ARG A 160 -12.37 -23.31 -74.28
N GLY A 161 -11.72 -23.83 -73.25
CA GLY A 161 -10.44 -24.55 -73.34
C GLY A 161 -10.48 -25.85 -72.52
N LEU A 162 -10.27 -26.98 -73.20
CA LEU A 162 -10.34 -28.37 -72.73
C LEU A 162 -9.16 -28.81 -71.82
N TRP A 163 -8.81 -28.01 -70.80
CA TRP A 163 -7.68 -28.28 -69.90
C TRP A 163 -7.93 -27.92 -68.42
N SER A 164 -9.03 -28.38 -67.82
CA SER A 164 -9.21 -28.27 -66.34
C SER A 164 -9.52 -29.58 -65.62
N TRP A 165 -9.41 -30.74 -66.30
CA TRP A 165 -9.69 -32.04 -65.67
C TRP A 165 -8.57 -32.54 -64.73
N PHE A 166 -7.48 -31.77 -64.59
CA PHE A 166 -6.43 -32.02 -63.60
C PHE A 166 -6.14 -30.76 -62.78
N ARG A 167 -7.03 -30.44 -61.83
CA ARG A 167 -6.70 -29.67 -60.61
C ARG A 167 -7.78 -29.96 -59.57
N GLY A 168 -7.32 -30.36 -58.40
CA GLY A 168 -8.12 -30.92 -57.31
C GLY A 168 -9.31 -30.04 -56.90
N SER A 169 -10.29 -30.72 -56.31
CA SER A 169 -11.47 -30.15 -55.65
C SER A 169 -11.18 -28.77 -55.08
N ALA A 170 -11.67 -27.73 -55.76
CA ALA A 170 -11.68 -26.38 -55.21
C ALA A 170 -12.51 -26.45 -53.93
N ALA A 171 -11.84 -26.29 -52.79
CA ALA A 171 -12.49 -26.08 -51.51
C ALA A 171 -13.57 -25.02 -51.72
N LYS A 172 -14.81 -25.35 -51.32
CA LYS A 172 -15.87 -24.34 -51.19
C LYS A 172 -15.28 -23.15 -50.44
N PRO A 173 -15.51 -21.90 -50.86
CA PRO A 173 -15.13 -20.77 -50.03
C PRO A 173 -15.78 -20.99 -48.67
N ASP A 174 -14.95 -21.10 -47.63
CA ASP A 174 -15.41 -21.14 -46.26
C ASP A 174 -16.37 -19.98 -46.09
N ARG A 175 -17.63 -20.27 -45.76
CA ARG A 175 -18.54 -19.23 -45.29
C ARG A 175 -17.80 -18.55 -44.14
N PRO A 176 -17.71 -17.21 -44.09
CA PRO A 176 -17.08 -16.56 -42.96
C PRO A 176 -17.74 -17.11 -41.70
N ALA A 177 -16.94 -17.70 -40.82
CA ALA A 177 -17.42 -18.28 -39.58
C ALA A 177 -18.28 -17.21 -38.90
N VAL A 178 -19.55 -17.53 -38.64
CA VAL A 178 -20.45 -16.62 -37.94
C VAL A 178 -19.82 -16.41 -36.57
N GLU A 179 -19.25 -15.22 -36.34
CA GLU A 179 -18.60 -14.86 -35.09
C GLU A 179 -19.56 -15.21 -33.95
N SER A 180 -19.12 -16.05 -33.02
CA SER A 180 -19.95 -16.37 -31.86
C SER A 180 -20.14 -15.09 -31.05
N GLN A 181 -21.27 -14.95 -30.35
CA GLN A 181 -21.52 -13.77 -29.52
C GLN A 181 -20.41 -13.58 -28.46
N ARG A 182 -19.83 -14.67 -27.97
CA ARG A 182 -18.73 -14.65 -27.02
C ARG A 182 -17.44 -14.09 -27.64
N ASP A 183 -17.11 -14.52 -28.85
CA ASP A 183 -15.93 -14.02 -29.59
C ASP A 183 -16.09 -12.53 -29.91
N ARG A 184 -17.31 -12.11 -30.27
CA ARG A 184 -17.65 -10.71 -30.48
C ARG A 184 -17.42 -9.87 -29.23
N ASP A 185 -17.94 -10.31 -28.09
CA ASP A 185 -17.79 -9.60 -26.80
C ASP A 185 -16.31 -9.49 -26.39
N GLU A 186 -15.55 -10.57 -26.55
CA GLU A 186 -14.12 -10.60 -26.26
C GLU A 186 -13.34 -9.63 -27.16
N ARG A 187 -13.64 -9.65 -28.45
CA ARG A 187 -13.04 -8.72 -29.42
C ARG A 187 -13.35 -7.27 -29.09
N ILE A 188 -14.60 -6.93 -28.75
CA ILE A 188 -15.00 -5.56 -28.40
C ILE A 188 -14.24 -5.09 -27.14
N VAL A 189 -14.24 -5.90 -26.08
CA VAL A 189 -13.50 -5.60 -24.85
C VAL A 189 -12.01 -5.42 -25.12
N GLY A 190 -11.42 -6.33 -25.90
CA GLY A 190 -10.01 -6.26 -26.30
C GLY A 190 -9.69 -5.00 -27.11
N GLN A 191 -10.56 -4.61 -28.04
CA GLN A 191 -10.40 -3.38 -28.83
C GLN A 191 -10.44 -2.13 -27.94
N TRP A 192 -11.37 -2.04 -27.00
CA TRP A 192 -11.40 -0.95 -26.04
C TRP A 192 -10.16 -0.93 -25.15
N ALA A 193 -9.70 -2.09 -24.68
CA ALA A 193 -8.47 -2.18 -23.90
C ALA A 193 -7.24 -1.69 -24.69
N VAL A 194 -7.12 -2.02 -25.97
CA VAL A 194 -6.04 -1.52 -26.84
C VAL A 194 -6.15 0.00 -27.04
N ARG A 195 -7.34 0.51 -27.38
CA ARG A 195 -7.56 1.95 -27.59
C ARG A 195 -7.34 2.78 -26.32
N ALA A 196 -7.69 2.24 -25.16
CA ALA A 196 -7.39 2.84 -23.86
C ALA A 196 -5.89 3.14 -23.65
N HIS A 197 -5.00 2.32 -24.24
CA HIS A 197 -3.56 2.53 -24.17
C HIS A 197 -3.03 3.39 -25.33
N ALA A 198 -3.67 3.33 -26.50
CA ALA A 198 -3.22 4.00 -27.72
C ALA A 198 -3.72 5.45 -27.90
N SER A 199 -4.86 5.82 -27.30
CA SER A 199 -5.43 7.16 -27.49
C SER A 199 -4.57 8.25 -26.81
N ASP A 200 -4.30 9.36 -27.52
CA ASP A 200 -3.61 10.54 -26.96
C ASP A 200 -4.54 11.46 -26.16
N ALA A 201 -5.84 11.45 -26.46
CA ALA A 201 -6.84 12.21 -25.73
C ALA A 201 -7.17 11.56 -24.37
N ALA A 202 -7.03 12.33 -23.29
CA ALA A 202 -7.27 11.84 -21.93
C ALA A 202 -8.73 11.37 -21.70
N LEU A 203 -9.69 12.08 -22.30
CA LEU A 203 -11.12 11.74 -22.23
C LEU A 203 -11.40 10.38 -22.89
N GLU A 204 -10.88 10.15 -24.10
CA GLU A 204 -11.06 8.89 -24.82
C GLU A 204 -10.43 7.72 -24.07
N ARG A 205 -9.19 7.89 -23.56
CA ARG A 205 -8.55 6.86 -22.72
C ARG A 205 -9.40 6.50 -21.52
N ALA A 206 -9.97 7.49 -20.83
CA ALA A 206 -10.83 7.24 -19.68
C ALA A 206 -12.11 6.51 -20.07
N ALA A 207 -12.78 6.95 -21.14
CA ALA A 207 -13.97 6.31 -21.66
C ALA A 207 -13.72 4.85 -22.05
N TYR A 208 -12.67 4.57 -22.83
CA TYR A 208 -12.31 3.22 -23.25
C TYR A 208 -11.94 2.31 -22.08
N ARG A 209 -11.18 2.82 -21.08
CA ARG A 209 -10.87 2.05 -19.87
C ARG A 209 -12.12 1.68 -19.09
N SER A 210 -13.03 2.64 -18.88
CA SER A 210 -14.27 2.39 -18.14
C SER A 210 -15.19 1.44 -18.90
N LEU A 211 -15.32 1.59 -20.21
CA LEU A 211 -16.06 0.66 -21.07
C LEU A 211 -15.52 -0.77 -20.98
N ALA A 212 -14.21 -0.93 -21.20
CA ALA A 212 -13.56 -2.24 -21.11
C ALA A 212 -13.75 -2.86 -19.72
N ARG A 213 -13.61 -2.07 -18.65
CA ARG A 213 -13.78 -2.53 -17.27
C ARG A 213 -15.20 -3.00 -16.97
N VAL A 214 -16.21 -2.18 -17.28
CA VAL A 214 -17.62 -2.52 -17.02
C VAL A 214 -18.04 -3.73 -17.84
N ALA A 215 -17.75 -3.73 -19.14
CA ALA A 215 -18.10 -4.84 -20.02
C ALA A 215 -17.39 -6.14 -19.63
N SER A 216 -16.11 -6.07 -19.24
CA SER A 216 -15.39 -7.25 -18.73
C SER A 216 -16.02 -7.80 -17.46
N ALA A 217 -16.40 -6.94 -16.53
CA ALA A 217 -17.00 -7.34 -15.26
C ALA A 217 -18.36 -8.01 -15.47
N VAL A 218 -19.24 -7.38 -16.25
CA VAL A 218 -20.54 -7.96 -16.64
C VAL A 218 -20.36 -9.29 -17.38
N ARG A 219 -19.41 -9.36 -18.33
CA ARG A 219 -19.13 -10.59 -19.08
C ARG A 219 -18.65 -11.71 -18.17
N LEU A 220 -17.75 -11.41 -17.23
CA LEU A 220 -17.23 -12.40 -16.28
C LEU A 220 -18.35 -12.93 -15.38
N HIS A 221 -19.26 -12.05 -14.95
CA HIS A 221 -20.34 -12.39 -14.04
C HIS A 221 -21.48 -13.19 -14.72
N HIS A 222 -21.82 -12.86 -15.98
CA HIS A 222 -22.98 -13.44 -16.68
C HIS A 222 -22.62 -14.33 -17.88
N GLY A 223 -21.33 -14.50 -18.18
CA GLY A 223 -20.81 -15.25 -19.34
C GLY A 223 -20.88 -14.50 -20.67
N ARG A 224 -21.52 -13.32 -20.71
CA ARG A 224 -21.65 -12.44 -21.88
C ARG A 224 -21.91 -10.99 -21.45
N ILE A 225 -21.75 -10.04 -22.35
CA ILE A 225 -22.15 -8.65 -22.08
C ILE A 225 -23.67 -8.59 -22.10
N VAL A 226 -24.28 -8.45 -20.91
CA VAL A 226 -25.73 -8.31 -20.70
C VAL A 226 -26.07 -6.88 -20.27
N GLY A 227 -27.31 -6.47 -20.55
CA GLY A 227 -27.81 -5.13 -20.24
C GLY A 227 -27.96 -4.26 -21.48
N GLU A 228 -28.82 -3.25 -21.37
CA GLU A 228 -29.02 -2.27 -22.43
C GLU A 228 -27.81 -1.34 -22.55
N ASN A 229 -27.55 -0.82 -23.76
CA ASN A 229 -26.48 0.18 -23.99
C ASN A 229 -26.62 1.39 -23.05
N THR A 230 -27.84 1.72 -22.61
CA THR A 230 -28.15 2.77 -21.63
C THR A 230 -27.53 2.48 -20.26
N PHE A 231 -27.63 1.24 -19.76
CA PHE A 231 -27.03 0.81 -18.50
C PHE A 231 -25.51 0.85 -18.56
N LEU A 232 -24.92 0.23 -19.59
CA LEU A 232 -23.46 0.22 -19.77
C LEU A 232 -22.90 1.64 -19.91
N ALA A 233 -23.59 2.51 -20.67
CA ALA A 233 -23.19 3.89 -20.84
C ALA A 233 -23.20 4.66 -19.51
N SER A 234 -24.28 4.52 -18.74
CA SER A 234 -24.43 5.20 -17.45
C SER A 234 -23.31 4.81 -16.47
N LEU A 235 -23.11 3.50 -16.26
CA LEU A 235 -22.09 3.02 -15.33
C LEU A 235 -20.66 3.33 -15.80
N ALA A 236 -20.37 3.16 -17.10
CA ALA A 236 -19.04 3.50 -17.62
C ALA A 236 -18.76 5.01 -17.51
N THR A 237 -19.76 5.86 -17.71
CA THR A 237 -19.66 7.31 -17.51
C THR A 237 -19.36 7.64 -16.06
N ASP A 238 -20.10 7.03 -15.12
CA ASP A 238 -19.89 7.23 -13.68
C ASP A 238 -18.47 6.85 -13.24
N LEU A 239 -17.99 5.67 -13.66
CA LEU A 239 -16.62 5.24 -13.35
C LEU A 239 -15.58 6.16 -14.02
N ALA A 240 -15.80 6.58 -15.26
CA ALA A 240 -14.91 7.52 -15.94
C ALA A 240 -14.88 8.89 -15.24
N CYS A 241 -15.99 9.37 -14.67
CA CYS A 241 -16.04 10.62 -13.91
C CYS A 241 -15.22 10.55 -12.62
N ASN A 242 -15.26 9.42 -11.90
CA ASN A 242 -14.47 9.22 -10.69
C ASN A 242 -12.95 9.36 -10.93
N ASP A 243 -12.48 8.92 -12.10
CA ASP A 243 -11.07 8.94 -12.48
C ASP A 243 -10.71 10.22 -13.26
N HIS A 244 -11.30 10.41 -14.44
CA HIS A 244 -10.99 11.53 -15.33
C HIS A 244 -11.60 12.86 -14.86
N GLY A 245 -12.81 12.83 -14.32
CA GLY A 245 -13.41 14.03 -13.72
C GLY A 245 -12.56 14.55 -12.56
N ALA A 246 -12.03 13.64 -11.71
CA ALA A 246 -11.08 14.01 -10.66
C ALA A 246 -9.79 14.62 -11.23
N GLU A 247 -9.26 14.07 -12.32
CA GLU A 247 -8.06 14.62 -12.99
C GLU A 247 -8.31 16.01 -13.58
N VAL A 248 -9.48 16.25 -14.18
CA VAL A 248 -9.86 17.55 -14.72
C VAL A 248 -9.97 18.59 -13.60
N ILE A 249 -10.61 18.23 -12.47
CA ILE A 249 -10.68 19.07 -11.26
C ILE A 249 -9.27 19.35 -10.72
N SER A 250 -8.41 18.33 -10.64
CA SER A 250 -7.02 18.46 -10.19
C SER A 250 -6.24 19.49 -11.00
N ARG A 251 -6.29 19.40 -12.35
CA ARG A 251 -5.59 20.35 -13.23
C ARG A 251 -6.11 21.78 -13.10
N TYR A 252 -7.41 21.94 -12.88
CA TYR A 252 -8.02 23.25 -12.67
C TYR A 252 -7.61 23.87 -11.32
N LEU A 253 -7.54 23.05 -10.27
CA LEU A 253 -7.19 23.50 -8.92
C LEU A 253 -5.69 23.71 -8.71
N GLU A 254 -4.83 22.96 -9.38
CA GLU A 254 -3.37 23.01 -9.22
C GLU A 254 -2.78 24.42 -9.19
N PRO A 255 -3.00 25.30 -10.19
CA PRO A 255 -2.44 26.66 -10.16
C PRO A 255 -3.02 27.52 -9.02
N LYS A 256 -4.29 27.33 -8.66
CA LYS A 256 -4.96 28.08 -7.58
C LYS A 256 -4.47 27.67 -6.21
N ILE A 257 -4.25 26.36 -6.00
CA ILE A 257 -3.65 25.83 -4.78
C ILE A 257 -2.25 26.40 -4.60
N HIS A 258 -1.44 26.43 -5.66
CA HIS A 258 -0.09 26.98 -5.64
C HIS A 258 -0.08 28.48 -5.30
N GLU A 259 -0.94 29.27 -5.94
CA GLU A 259 -1.06 30.71 -5.65
C GLU A 259 -1.44 30.96 -4.18
N VAL A 260 -2.46 30.27 -3.67
CA VAL A 260 -2.89 30.41 -2.27
C VAL A 260 -1.81 29.93 -1.33
N ALA A 261 -1.14 28.81 -1.61
CA ALA A 261 -0.07 28.28 -0.79
C ALA A 261 1.07 29.29 -0.64
N GLN A 262 1.48 29.95 -1.73
CA GLN A 262 2.48 31.02 -1.70
C GLN A 262 2.02 32.21 -0.86
N GLN A 263 0.77 32.66 -1.02
CA GLN A 263 0.19 33.75 -0.23
C GLN A 263 0.11 33.41 1.27
N GLN A 264 -0.08 32.15 1.63
CA GLN A 264 -0.11 31.67 3.02
C GLN A 264 1.29 31.32 3.56
N GLY A 265 2.34 31.40 2.74
CA GLY A 265 3.70 31.05 3.13
C GLY A 265 3.91 29.54 3.37
N PHE A 266 3.10 28.68 2.73
CA PHE A 266 3.34 27.24 2.77
C PHE A 266 4.62 26.93 1.99
N ARG A 267 5.54 26.20 2.63
CA ARG A 267 6.81 25.82 2.01
C ARG A 267 6.59 24.64 1.08
N GLU A 268 6.91 24.85 -0.20
CA GLU A 268 6.95 23.76 -1.18
C GLU A 268 8.11 22.82 -0.93
N LEU A 269 7.86 21.53 -1.12
CA LEU A 269 8.89 20.52 -0.98
C LEU A 269 9.87 20.59 -2.16
N PRO A 270 11.19 20.69 -1.89
CA PRO A 270 12.17 20.77 -2.96
C PRO A 270 12.25 19.47 -3.77
N HIS A 271 12.60 19.61 -5.05
CA HIS A 271 12.98 18.47 -5.90
C HIS A 271 14.38 18.00 -5.52
N GLN A 272 14.57 16.68 -5.45
CA GLN A 272 15.81 16.07 -5.00
C GLN A 272 16.50 15.32 -6.14
N ALA A 273 17.78 15.63 -6.36
CA ALA A 273 18.60 14.91 -7.34
C ALA A 273 18.88 13.45 -6.92
N LYS A 274 18.95 13.20 -5.60
CA LYS A 274 19.09 11.87 -5.00
C LYS A 274 18.03 11.66 -3.93
N PRO A 275 16.77 11.36 -4.30
CA PRO A 275 15.70 11.19 -3.33
C PRO A 275 15.99 10.06 -2.37
N VAL A 276 15.64 10.23 -1.11
CA VAL A 276 15.76 9.21 -0.06
C VAL A 276 14.35 8.88 0.39
N THR A 277 14.04 7.59 0.42
CA THR A 277 12.74 7.10 0.87
C THR A 277 12.92 6.33 2.17
N MET A 278 12.34 6.85 3.26
CA MET A 278 12.25 6.17 4.55
C MET A 278 10.89 5.47 4.64
N LEU A 279 10.89 4.17 4.95
CA LEU A 279 9.69 3.36 5.06
C LEU A 279 9.60 2.71 6.43
N THR A 280 8.46 2.87 7.10
CA THR A 280 8.17 2.11 8.32
C THR A 280 7.22 0.97 7.99
N LYS A 281 7.61 -0.27 8.30
CA LYS A 281 6.76 -1.46 8.17
C LYS A 281 6.52 -2.07 9.53
N GLY A 282 5.32 -2.59 9.74
CA GLY A 282 4.86 -3.05 11.05
C GLY A 282 3.35 -3.21 11.10
N ALA A 283 2.88 -4.10 11.95
CA ALA A 283 1.46 -4.31 12.20
C ALA A 283 0.76 -3.04 12.68
N SER A 284 -0.56 -3.02 12.68
CA SER A 284 -1.29 -1.92 13.33
C SER A 284 -0.90 -1.85 14.82
N ALA A 285 -0.78 -0.63 15.36
CA ALA A 285 -0.34 -0.38 16.74
C ALA A 285 1.08 -0.89 17.12
N SER A 286 1.92 -1.25 16.15
CA SER A 286 3.32 -1.68 16.38
C SER A 286 4.30 -0.55 16.75
N GLY A 287 3.84 0.68 17.02
CA GLY A 287 4.70 1.83 17.32
C GLY A 287 5.28 2.57 16.11
N LYS A 288 4.72 2.42 14.89
CA LYS A 288 5.23 3.12 13.70
C LYS A 288 5.22 4.64 13.81
N SER A 289 4.13 5.22 14.30
CA SER A 289 4.01 6.68 14.39
C SER A 289 4.91 7.31 15.45
N THR A 290 5.40 6.52 16.42
CA THR A 290 6.41 6.97 17.40
C THR A 290 7.84 6.91 16.84
N MET A 291 8.03 6.43 15.60
CA MET A 291 9.34 6.39 14.93
C MET A 291 9.76 7.71 14.31
N ARG A 292 8.84 8.67 14.08
CA ARG A 292 9.18 9.95 13.41
C ARG A 292 10.39 10.66 14.04
N PRO A 293 10.51 10.80 15.38
CA PRO A 293 11.69 11.42 15.98
C PRO A 293 12.99 10.65 15.69
N LEU A 294 12.94 9.32 15.63
CA LEU A 294 14.10 8.49 15.32
C LEU A 294 14.47 8.55 13.84
N GLN A 295 13.48 8.64 12.95
CA GLN A 295 13.68 8.85 11.52
C GLN A 295 14.24 10.24 11.21
N ARG A 296 13.85 11.27 11.98
CA ARG A 296 14.48 12.60 11.93
C ARG A 296 15.96 12.51 12.30
N LYS A 297 16.31 11.77 13.36
CA LYS A 297 17.72 11.54 13.71
C LYS A 297 18.47 10.79 12.61
N LEU A 298 17.84 9.82 11.95
CA LEU A 298 18.43 9.15 10.79
C LEU A 298 18.66 10.13 9.63
N ALA A 299 17.69 11.00 9.32
CA ALA A 299 17.85 12.01 8.29
C ALA A 299 19.04 12.93 8.60
N ALA A 300 19.17 13.38 9.85
CA ALA A 300 20.32 14.17 10.29
C ALA A 300 21.65 13.42 10.16
N LYS A 301 21.72 12.13 10.53
CA LYS A 301 22.91 11.28 10.34
C LYS A 301 23.29 11.14 8.86
N LEU A 302 22.31 11.15 7.97
CA LEU A 302 22.50 11.10 6.51
C LEU A 302 22.76 12.49 5.90
N GLY A 303 22.79 13.56 6.70
CA GLY A 303 22.99 14.94 6.23
C GLY A 303 21.77 15.53 5.49
N ILE A 304 20.57 15.01 5.74
CA ILE A 304 19.33 15.39 5.06
C ILE A 304 18.45 16.24 5.99
N GLN A 305 17.89 17.33 5.47
CA GLN A 305 16.94 18.15 6.20
C GLN A 305 15.58 17.45 6.33
N TRP A 306 15.07 17.34 7.55
CA TRP A 306 13.78 16.69 7.81
C TRP A 306 12.62 17.35 7.07
N ASN A 307 12.67 18.68 6.98
CA ASN A 307 11.61 19.47 6.39
C ASN A 307 11.57 19.33 4.84
N ASP A 308 12.47 18.57 4.24
CA ASP A 308 12.46 18.26 2.80
C ASP A 308 11.70 16.95 2.49
N PHE A 309 11.20 16.26 3.51
CA PHE A 309 10.41 15.03 3.36
C PHE A 309 8.91 15.32 3.19
N ALA A 310 8.30 14.70 2.18
CA ALA A 310 6.86 14.45 2.17
C ALA A 310 6.53 13.39 3.23
N LEU A 311 5.77 13.77 4.26
CA LEU A 311 5.35 12.90 5.36
C LEU A 311 4.04 12.17 5.00
N ILE A 312 4.15 11.00 4.39
CA ILE A 312 3.03 10.21 3.89
C ILE A 312 2.51 9.29 5.00
N SER A 313 1.39 9.70 5.61
CA SER A 313 0.63 8.89 6.57
C SER A 313 -0.88 9.02 6.29
N PRO A 314 -1.46 8.14 5.44
CA PRO A 314 -2.87 8.20 5.02
C PRO A 314 -3.86 8.20 6.19
N ASP A 315 -3.43 7.60 7.31
CA ASP A 315 -4.16 7.55 8.56
C ASP A 315 -4.49 8.97 9.10
N THR A 316 -3.71 9.99 8.75
CA THR A 316 -3.95 11.39 9.15
C THR A 316 -5.18 12.01 8.47
N TRP A 317 -5.60 11.49 7.31
CA TRP A 317 -6.73 12.01 6.54
C TRP A 317 -8.09 11.68 7.16
N ARG A 318 -8.21 10.60 7.95
CA ARG A 318 -9.51 10.08 8.44
C ARG A 318 -10.40 11.13 9.10
N ARG A 319 -9.81 12.05 9.89
CA ARG A 319 -10.56 13.14 10.56
C ARG A 319 -10.90 14.31 9.64
N ALA A 320 -10.29 14.41 8.46
CA ALA A 320 -10.75 15.29 7.39
C ALA A 320 -11.95 14.68 6.64
N LEU A 321 -12.02 13.35 6.60
CA LEU A 321 -13.06 12.61 5.88
C LEU A 321 -14.35 12.46 6.68
N LEU A 322 -14.25 12.33 8.00
CA LEU A 322 -15.37 12.06 8.90
C LEU A 322 -15.15 12.77 10.24
N ASP A 323 -16.16 13.52 10.69
CA ASP A 323 -16.23 13.94 12.09
C ASP A 323 -16.60 12.75 12.97
N PHE A 324 -15.66 12.28 13.77
CA PHE A 324 -15.87 11.12 14.64
C PHE A 324 -16.94 11.39 15.70
N GLY A 325 -17.10 12.65 16.13
CA GLY A 325 -18.11 13.06 17.09
C GLY A 325 -19.53 12.90 16.55
N SER A 326 -19.71 13.05 15.23
CA SER A 326 -21.01 12.93 14.59
C SER A 326 -21.61 11.52 14.61
N LEU A 327 -20.83 10.50 14.99
CA LEU A 327 -21.27 9.10 15.03
C LEU A 327 -21.99 8.72 16.34
N GLY A 328 -21.95 9.58 17.36
CA GLY A 328 -22.56 9.29 18.66
C GLY A 328 -22.07 7.96 19.25
N PRO A 329 -22.96 7.03 19.64
CA PRO A 329 -22.58 5.72 20.19
C PRO A 329 -21.69 4.87 19.27
N LEU A 330 -21.69 5.13 17.97
CA LEU A 330 -20.93 4.37 16.97
C LEU A 330 -19.50 4.89 16.75
N TYR A 331 -19.02 5.83 17.58
CA TYR A 331 -17.72 6.49 17.40
C TYR A 331 -16.53 5.54 17.25
N LYS A 332 -16.57 4.34 17.86
CA LYS A 332 -15.51 3.34 17.75
C LYS A 332 -15.34 2.80 16.32
N TYR A 333 -16.37 2.87 15.48
CA TYR A 333 -16.33 2.44 14.08
C TYR A 333 -15.72 3.48 13.13
N ALA A 334 -15.40 4.70 13.59
CA ALA A 334 -14.95 5.79 12.72
C ALA A 334 -13.74 5.43 11.83
N GLY A 335 -12.81 4.63 12.36
CA GLY A 335 -11.70 4.07 11.58
C GLY A 335 -12.20 3.21 10.42
N MET A 336 -13.06 2.23 10.70
CA MET A 336 -13.57 1.32 9.67
C MET A 336 -14.39 2.05 8.59
N LEU A 337 -15.25 2.99 8.99
CA LEU A 337 -16.12 3.77 8.10
C LEU A 337 -15.36 4.71 7.14
N THR A 338 -14.06 4.94 7.38
CA THR A 338 -13.19 5.76 6.51
C THR A 338 -12.20 4.93 5.70
N SER A 339 -12.07 3.62 5.96
CA SER A 339 -10.98 2.80 5.43
C SER A 339 -10.98 2.68 3.90
N HIS A 340 -12.13 2.43 3.27
CA HIS A 340 -12.21 2.32 1.81
C HIS A 340 -11.84 3.63 1.11
N GLU A 341 -12.29 4.76 1.64
CA GLU A 341 -11.98 6.07 1.07
C GLU A 341 -10.50 6.44 1.21
N VAL A 342 -9.89 6.15 2.37
CA VAL A 342 -8.45 6.33 2.57
C VAL A 342 -7.66 5.54 1.52
N THR A 343 -8.05 4.29 1.23
CA THR A 343 -7.42 3.49 0.17
C THR A 343 -7.56 4.13 -1.21
N ILE A 344 -8.71 4.72 -1.51
CA ILE A 344 -8.95 5.43 -2.78
C ILE A 344 -8.05 6.68 -2.89
N ILE A 345 -7.96 7.48 -1.83
CA ILE A 345 -7.11 8.69 -1.81
C ILE A 345 -5.63 8.30 -1.87
N ASP A 346 -5.22 7.23 -1.21
CA ASP A 346 -3.82 6.76 -1.22
C ASP A 346 -3.39 6.29 -2.61
N ARG A 347 -4.29 5.70 -3.40
CA ARG A 347 -4.05 5.40 -4.83
C ARG A 347 -3.90 6.68 -5.65
N LYS A 348 -4.71 7.72 -5.39
CA LYS A 348 -4.57 9.03 -6.06
C LYS A 348 -3.24 9.70 -5.72
N LEU A 349 -2.81 9.61 -4.46
CA LEU A 349 -1.50 10.07 -4.02
C LEU A 349 -0.39 9.37 -4.79
N ASP A 350 -0.46 8.05 -4.98
CA ASP A 350 0.54 7.32 -5.76
C ASP A 350 0.60 7.77 -7.21
N VAL A 351 -0.54 7.93 -7.87
CA VAL A 351 -0.60 8.45 -9.24
C VAL A 351 0.05 9.82 -9.33
N HIS A 352 -0.20 10.70 -8.35
CA HIS A 352 0.43 12.02 -8.29
C HIS A 352 1.95 11.94 -8.08
N LEU A 353 2.41 11.16 -7.11
CA LEU A 353 3.84 10.98 -6.84
C LEU A 353 4.58 10.33 -8.01
N VAL A 354 3.95 9.39 -8.73
CA VAL A 354 4.50 8.81 -9.96
C VAL A 354 4.64 9.85 -11.05
N ARG A 355 3.63 10.70 -11.26
CA ARG A 355 3.72 11.81 -12.22
C ARG A 355 4.83 12.80 -11.86
N LYS A 356 5.04 13.09 -10.57
CA LYS A 356 6.18 13.91 -10.12
C LYS A 356 7.50 13.21 -10.42
N GLY A 357 7.61 11.92 -10.12
CA GLY A 357 8.81 11.14 -10.37
C GLY A 357 9.17 11.04 -11.85
N ASP A 358 8.19 10.82 -12.73
CA ASP A 358 8.39 10.78 -14.18
C ASP A 358 8.88 12.14 -14.74
N LYS A 359 8.57 13.25 -14.06
CA LYS A 359 9.07 14.60 -14.35
C LYS A 359 10.39 14.93 -13.66
N GLN A 360 11.00 13.99 -12.93
CA GLN A 360 12.20 14.22 -12.10
C GLN A 360 12.00 15.29 -11.00
N GLN A 361 10.78 15.35 -10.45
CA GLN A 361 10.36 16.31 -9.42
C GLN A 361 10.12 15.64 -8.06
N THR A 362 10.83 14.55 -7.77
CA THR A 362 10.66 13.76 -6.54
C THR A 362 11.31 14.46 -5.34
N SER A 363 10.55 14.61 -4.25
CA SER A 363 11.09 15.03 -2.94
C SER A 363 11.58 13.82 -2.13
N HIS A 364 12.24 14.04 -0.99
CA HIS A 364 12.44 12.94 -0.06
C HIS A 364 11.07 12.43 0.43
N LEU A 365 10.95 11.13 0.68
CA LEU A 365 9.68 10.51 1.06
C LEU A 365 9.82 9.81 2.41
N MET A 366 8.91 10.09 3.34
CA MET A 366 8.72 9.29 4.55
C MET A 366 7.36 8.62 4.46
N ILE A 367 7.33 7.29 4.43
CA ILE A 367 6.13 6.51 4.16
C ILE A 367 5.79 5.64 5.38
N ASP A 368 4.74 6.04 6.11
CA ASP A 368 4.10 5.27 7.19
C ASP A 368 2.69 4.84 6.75
N ARG A 369 2.65 3.92 5.78
CA ARG A 369 1.40 3.25 5.36
C ARG A 369 1.57 1.74 5.31
N PHE A 370 0.52 1.07 5.78
CA PHE A 370 0.38 -0.38 5.69
C PHE A 370 -0.44 -0.71 4.44
N ARG A 371 0.19 -1.32 3.44
CA ARG A 371 -0.52 -1.83 2.26
C ARG A 371 -0.08 -3.24 1.92
N PHE A 372 -1.07 -4.08 1.64
CA PHE A 372 -0.85 -5.46 1.23
C PHE A 372 -0.07 -5.54 -0.10
N ASP A 373 -0.42 -4.69 -1.08
CA ASP A 373 0.27 -4.61 -2.39
C ASP A 373 1.75 -4.25 -2.27
N SER A 374 2.14 -3.46 -1.26
CA SER A 374 3.53 -3.03 -1.05
C SER A 374 4.46 -4.16 -0.62
N PHE A 375 3.91 -5.34 -0.33
CA PHE A 375 4.64 -6.56 -0.03
C PHE A 375 4.75 -7.52 -1.23
N ALA A 376 3.96 -7.32 -2.29
CA ALA A 376 3.93 -8.14 -3.50
C ALA A 376 4.87 -7.57 -4.58
N LEU A 377 6.18 -7.68 -4.36
CA LEU A 377 7.20 -7.03 -5.20
C LEU A 377 7.31 -7.61 -6.62
N ASP A 378 6.86 -8.85 -6.84
CA ASP A 378 6.95 -9.53 -8.14
C ASP A 378 5.76 -9.22 -9.08
N SER A 379 4.82 -8.35 -8.66
CA SER A 379 3.69 -7.95 -9.50
C SER A 379 4.03 -6.73 -10.37
N ASP A 380 3.32 -6.56 -11.49
CA ASP A 380 3.37 -5.34 -12.30
C ASP A 380 2.99 -4.08 -11.49
N GLU A 381 2.28 -4.24 -10.37
CA GLU A 381 1.90 -3.14 -9.46
C GLU A 381 3.11 -2.49 -8.78
N SER A 382 4.22 -3.23 -8.62
CA SER A 382 5.47 -2.69 -8.06
C SER A 382 6.05 -1.54 -8.89
N LYS A 383 5.78 -1.52 -10.21
CA LYS A 383 6.17 -0.44 -11.13
C LYS A 383 5.43 0.86 -10.84
N HIS A 384 4.33 0.82 -10.12
CA HIS A 384 3.51 1.97 -9.76
C HIS A 384 3.78 2.50 -8.35
N LEU A 385 4.73 1.90 -7.61
CA LEU A 385 5.09 2.36 -6.27
C LEU A 385 6.04 3.59 -6.33
N PRO A 386 5.73 4.69 -5.62
CA PRO A 386 6.60 5.87 -5.57
C PRO A 386 8.02 5.62 -5.05
N SER A 387 8.21 4.57 -4.25
CA SER A 387 9.52 4.20 -3.73
C SER A 387 10.53 3.84 -4.83
N ARG A 388 10.07 3.54 -6.07
CA ARG A 388 10.95 3.26 -7.21
C ARG A 388 11.86 4.44 -7.59
N PHE A 389 11.48 5.66 -7.22
CA PHE A 389 12.25 6.87 -7.48
C PHE A 389 13.27 7.19 -6.37
N GLY A 390 13.31 6.40 -5.30
CA GLY A 390 14.30 6.53 -4.24
C GLY A 390 15.69 6.08 -4.71
N ASN A 391 16.68 6.96 -4.58
CA ASN A 391 18.09 6.63 -4.76
C ASN A 391 18.65 5.82 -3.57
N LEU A 392 18.06 5.99 -2.37
CA LEU A 392 18.32 5.19 -1.18
C LEU A 392 16.99 4.84 -0.52
N LEU A 393 16.82 3.55 -0.19
CA LEU A 393 15.68 3.07 0.59
C LEU A 393 16.13 2.75 2.01
N CYS A 394 15.46 3.33 3.01
CA CYS A 394 15.71 3.06 4.42
C CYS A 394 14.47 2.41 5.06
N TYR A 395 14.56 1.13 5.41
CA TYR A 395 13.46 0.39 6.04
C TYR A 395 13.63 0.31 7.55
N SER A 396 12.61 0.74 8.29
CA SER A 396 12.44 0.47 9.71
C SER A 396 11.35 -0.59 9.88
N LEU A 397 11.74 -1.80 10.27
CA LEU A 397 10.88 -2.99 10.35
C LEU A 397 10.54 -3.27 11.82
N MET A 398 9.34 -2.88 12.23
CA MET A 398 8.89 -2.99 13.63
C MET A 398 8.48 -4.42 13.98
N VAL A 399 9.21 -5.06 14.89
CA VAL A 399 8.88 -6.36 15.47
C VAL A 399 8.22 -6.12 16.82
N THR A 400 6.91 -6.31 16.91
CA THR A 400 6.14 -6.11 18.15
C THR A 400 5.37 -7.38 18.47
N PRO A 401 5.39 -7.88 19.72
CA PRO A 401 4.58 -9.02 20.10
C PRO A 401 3.09 -8.81 19.77
N PRO A 402 2.40 -9.77 19.13
CA PRO A 402 1.01 -9.57 18.69
C PRO A 402 0.05 -9.16 19.81
N GLN A 403 0.16 -9.74 21.00
CA GLN A 403 -0.65 -9.36 22.18
C GLN A 403 -0.44 -7.89 22.59
N GLU A 404 0.79 -7.38 22.50
CA GLU A 404 1.11 -5.97 22.79
C GLU A 404 0.44 -5.03 21.79
N THR A 405 0.30 -5.46 20.52
CA THR A 405 -0.39 -4.63 19.52
C THR A 405 -1.88 -4.47 19.83
N VAL A 406 -2.52 -5.46 20.46
CA VAL A 406 -3.92 -5.40 20.90
C VAL A 406 -4.08 -4.38 22.03
N GLU A 407 -3.25 -4.51 23.07
CA GLU A 407 -3.22 -3.59 24.22
C GLU A 407 -2.95 -2.14 23.80
N ARG A 408 -1.93 -1.93 22.96
CA ARG A 408 -1.56 -0.60 22.47
C ARG A 408 -2.62 0.00 21.56
N ALA A 409 -3.32 -0.81 20.76
CA ALA A 409 -4.42 -0.33 19.92
C ALA A 409 -5.58 0.20 20.76
N TRP A 410 -5.90 -0.45 21.88
CA TRP A 410 -6.93 0.02 22.81
C TRP A 410 -6.57 1.36 23.44
N GLN A 411 -5.35 1.51 23.95
CA GLN A 411 -4.86 2.79 24.47
C GLN A 411 -4.93 3.90 23.42
N ARG A 412 -4.52 3.60 22.18
CA ARG A 412 -4.65 4.54 21.05
C ARG A 412 -6.11 4.87 20.73
N GLY A 413 -7.01 3.91 20.90
CA GLY A 413 -8.47 4.10 20.83
C GLY A 413 -8.94 5.15 21.83
N LEU A 414 -8.56 5.00 23.10
CA LEU A 414 -8.92 5.93 24.17
C LEU A 414 -8.34 7.35 23.95
N GLU A 415 -7.09 7.44 23.51
CA GLU A 415 -6.40 8.72 23.33
C GLU A 415 -6.84 9.47 22.07
N LEU A 416 -6.97 8.76 20.94
CA LEU A 416 -7.12 9.36 19.61
C LEU A 416 -8.47 9.04 18.96
N GLY A 417 -9.33 8.26 19.59
CA GLY A 417 -10.61 7.79 19.05
C GLY A 417 -10.46 6.77 17.92
N ARG A 418 -9.31 6.09 17.82
CA ARG A 418 -8.99 5.14 16.75
C ARG A 418 -9.02 3.71 17.26
N TYR A 419 -10.22 3.15 17.37
CA TYR A 419 -10.42 1.77 17.79
C TYR A 419 -10.25 0.82 16.59
N LYS A 420 -9.88 -0.42 16.89
CA LYS A 420 -9.73 -1.49 15.91
C LYS A 420 -10.19 -2.82 16.53
N ALA A 421 -10.80 -3.70 15.73
CA ALA A 421 -11.19 -5.03 16.17
C ALA A 421 -9.96 -5.92 16.40
N VAL A 422 -10.07 -6.88 17.32
CA VAL A 422 -8.94 -7.73 17.76
C VAL A 422 -8.47 -8.65 16.64
N ASP A 423 -9.41 -9.31 15.96
CA ASP A 423 -9.14 -10.18 14.81
C ASP A 423 -8.43 -9.43 13.67
N ASP A 424 -8.87 -8.21 13.37
CA ASP A 424 -8.24 -7.34 12.37
C ASP A 424 -6.84 -6.85 12.82
N LEU A 425 -6.58 -6.71 14.13
CA LEU A 425 -5.24 -6.44 14.65
C LEU A 425 -4.31 -7.65 14.50
N LEU A 426 -4.76 -8.85 14.86
CA LEU A 426 -3.97 -10.08 14.79
C LEU A 426 -3.73 -10.51 13.33
N ALA A 427 -4.73 -10.38 12.45
CA ALA A 427 -4.56 -10.59 11.02
C ALA A 427 -3.50 -9.65 10.42
N HIS A 428 -3.53 -8.36 10.80
CA HIS A 428 -2.49 -7.41 10.39
C HIS A 428 -1.08 -7.78 10.89
N ASN A 429 -0.96 -8.49 12.01
CA ASN A 429 0.35 -8.99 12.48
C ASN A 429 0.87 -10.08 11.54
N VAL A 430 0.08 -11.12 11.29
CA VAL A 430 0.45 -12.23 10.38
C VAL A 430 0.91 -11.69 9.02
N GLU A 431 0.16 -10.75 8.48
CA GLU A 431 0.42 -10.10 7.20
C GLU A 431 1.68 -9.22 7.23
N ALA A 432 1.88 -8.44 8.30
CA ALA A 432 3.07 -7.62 8.45
C ALA A 432 4.34 -8.48 8.48
N PHE A 433 4.35 -9.57 9.26
CA PHE A 433 5.51 -10.42 9.42
C PHE A 433 5.81 -11.24 8.16
N THR A 434 4.77 -11.70 7.45
CA THR A 434 4.95 -12.32 6.12
C THR A 434 5.51 -11.30 5.11
N GLY A 435 4.95 -10.10 5.08
CA GLY A 435 5.33 -9.06 4.12
C GLY A 435 6.74 -8.49 4.33
N MET A 436 7.20 -8.34 5.58
CA MET A 436 8.56 -7.87 5.87
C MET A 436 9.64 -8.78 5.26
N GLN A 437 9.44 -10.10 5.32
CA GLN A 437 10.37 -11.05 4.71
C GLN A 437 10.43 -10.88 3.19
N ASN A 438 9.28 -10.70 2.54
CA ASN A 438 9.21 -10.48 1.09
C ASN A 438 9.93 -9.19 0.69
N ILE A 439 9.77 -8.10 1.47
CA ILE A 439 10.50 -6.85 1.24
C ILE A 439 12.01 -7.07 1.33
N LEU A 440 12.46 -7.72 2.40
CA LEU A 440 13.88 -7.95 2.63
C LEU A 440 14.50 -8.72 1.45
N PHE A 441 13.94 -9.86 1.09
CA PHE A 441 14.51 -10.70 0.03
C PHE A 441 14.27 -10.17 -1.39
N GLY A 442 13.25 -9.36 -1.62
CA GLY A 442 12.96 -8.76 -2.92
C GLY A 442 13.64 -7.41 -3.18
N ARG A 443 14.05 -6.68 -2.13
CA ARG A 443 14.71 -5.36 -2.25
C ARG A 443 16.14 -5.35 -1.74
N ALA A 444 16.41 -5.84 -0.52
CA ALA A 444 17.73 -5.68 0.10
C ALA A 444 18.83 -6.52 -0.57
N LEU A 445 18.44 -7.52 -1.36
CA LEU A 445 19.33 -8.34 -2.19
C LEU A 445 19.46 -7.81 -3.62
N ASN A 446 18.73 -6.76 -4.01
CA ASN A 446 18.85 -6.16 -5.32
C ASN A 446 20.07 -5.22 -5.35
N PRO A 447 21.08 -5.44 -6.23
CA PRO A 447 22.29 -4.63 -6.28
C PRO A 447 22.07 -3.23 -6.87
N ASP A 448 20.97 -2.99 -7.61
CA ASP A 448 20.75 -1.76 -8.36
C ASP A 448 20.29 -0.59 -7.47
N VAL A 449 19.73 -0.89 -6.30
CA VAL A 449 19.20 0.12 -5.38
C VAL A 449 19.81 -0.08 -4.00
N PRO A 450 20.56 0.89 -3.47
CA PRO A 450 21.03 0.86 -2.09
C PRO A 450 19.86 0.74 -1.10
N VAL A 451 19.92 -0.27 -0.24
CA VAL A 451 18.92 -0.51 0.80
C VAL A 451 19.61 -0.58 2.15
N HIS A 452 19.23 0.35 3.04
CA HIS A 452 19.47 0.27 4.46
C HIS A 452 18.22 -0.30 5.13
N TYR A 453 18.38 -1.25 6.06
CA TYR A 453 17.25 -1.79 6.80
C TYR A 453 17.62 -2.09 8.25
N GLU A 454 16.62 -2.00 9.11
CA GLU A 454 16.76 -2.29 10.53
C GLU A 454 15.49 -2.95 11.06
N PHE A 455 15.65 -4.12 11.69
CA PHE A 455 14.64 -4.79 12.50
C PHE A 455 14.69 -4.26 13.91
N LEU A 456 13.56 -3.72 14.37
CA LEU A 456 13.42 -3.02 15.63
C LEU A 456 12.51 -3.83 16.56
N ASP A 457 13.09 -4.43 17.59
CA ASP A 457 12.33 -5.09 18.64
C ASP A 457 11.68 -4.06 19.55
N ASN A 458 10.35 -4.01 19.47
CA ASN A 458 9.49 -3.10 20.21
C ASN A 458 8.74 -3.80 21.35
N SER A 459 9.32 -4.88 21.89
CA SER A 459 8.95 -5.49 23.18
C SER A 459 9.29 -4.63 24.40
N VAL A 460 9.84 -3.43 24.18
CA VAL A 460 10.20 -2.46 25.23
C VAL A 460 8.98 -1.71 25.79
N PRO A 461 9.11 -1.12 27.01
CA PRO A 461 8.09 -0.24 27.57
C PRO A 461 7.71 0.93 26.66
N ARG A 462 6.46 1.39 26.76
CA ARG A 462 5.96 2.51 25.97
C ARG A 462 6.80 3.77 26.23
N GLY A 463 7.30 4.38 25.15
CA GLY A 463 8.10 5.60 25.19
C GLY A 463 9.62 5.34 25.14
N GLU A 464 10.05 4.11 25.34
CA GLU A 464 11.45 3.74 25.12
C GLU A 464 11.79 3.59 23.63
N VAL A 465 13.08 3.76 23.33
CA VAL A 465 13.60 3.49 21.99
C VAL A 465 13.68 1.96 21.81
N PRO A 466 13.12 1.42 20.71
CA PRO A 466 13.20 -0.01 20.39
C PRO A 466 14.64 -0.52 20.37
N LEU A 467 14.83 -1.80 20.66
CA LEU A 467 16.13 -2.46 20.55
C LEU A 467 16.39 -2.82 19.08
N THR A 468 17.64 -2.74 18.65
CA THR A 468 18.03 -3.26 17.33
C THR A 468 18.16 -4.78 17.43
N ALA A 469 17.40 -5.50 16.61
CA ALA A 469 17.44 -6.96 16.51
C ALA A 469 18.34 -7.44 15.37
N ALA A 470 18.28 -6.74 14.23
CA ALA A 470 19.19 -6.93 13.11
C ALA A 470 19.21 -5.66 12.25
N PHE A 471 20.26 -5.46 11.50
CA PHE A 471 20.36 -4.35 10.54
C PHE A 471 21.28 -4.72 9.39
N GLY A 472 21.29 -3.90 8.34
CA GLY A 472 22.15 -4.14 7.19
C GLY A 472 22.16 -3.02 6.17
N TRP A 473 23.14 -3.12 5.28
CA TRP A 473 23.33 -2.21 4.16
C TRP A 473 23.77 -3.02 2.94
N SER A 474 22.99 -2.97 1.85
CA SER A 474 23.33 -3.53 0.52
C SER A 474 24.09 -4.87 0.54
N GLY A 475 23.41 -5.97 0.93
CA GLY A 475 23.96 -7.34 0.90
C GLY A 475 24.69 -7.79 2.17
N GLU A 476 24.92 -6.90 3.15
CA GLU A 476 25.42 -7.26 4.47
C GLU A 476 24.27 -7.28 5.49
N MET A 477 24.19 -8.33 6.31
CA MET A 477 23.26 -8.46 7.44
C MET A 477 24.01 -8.71 8.75
N ASN A 478 23.66 -7.93 9.78
CA ASN A 478 24.16 -8.08 11.13
C ASN A 478 22.99 -8.43 12.06
N ILE A 479 23.04 -9.61 12.70
CA ILE A 479 22.01 -10.11 13.60
C ILE A 479 22.51 -9.98 15.04
N LEU A 480 21.76 -9.23 15.85
CA LEU A 480 22.07 -8.99 17.27
C LEU A 480 21.17 -9.78 18.22
N ASP A 481 20.02 -10.27 17.73
CA ASP A 481 19.04 -11.00 18.54
C ASP A 481 18.38 -12.10 17.72
N VAL A 482 18.92 -13.31 17.87
CA VAL A 482 18.43 -14.50 17.20
C VAL A 482 16.97 -14.79 17.57
N LYS A 483 16.55 -14.56 18.82
CA LYS A 483 15.17 -14.85 19.26
C LYS A 483 14.17 -13.94 18.59
N CYS A 484 14.49 -12.65 18.48
CA CYS A 484 13.66 -11.70 17.75
C CYS A 484 13.54 -12.07 16.27
N ILE A 485 14.62 -12.59 15.66
CA ILE A 485 14.59 -13.09 14.29
C ILE A 485 13.70 -14.34 14.14
N LEU A 486 13.70 -15.27 15.10
CA LEU A 486 12.76 -16.40 15.11
C LEU A 486 11.30 -15.95 15.26
N ASN A 487 11.06 -14.86 16.00
CA ASN A 487 9.72 -14.33 16.22
C ASN A 487 9.05 -13.87 14.92
N LEU A 488 9.82 -13.51 13.89
CA LEU A 488 9.28 -13.22 12.55
C LEU A 488 8.56 -14.42 11.93
N GLU A 489 8.98 -15.65 12.24
CA GLU A 489 8.27 -16.87 11.83
C GLU A 489 7.11 -17.20 12.78
N ARG A 490 7.35 -17.12 14.09
CA ARG A 490 6.34 -17.43 15.11
C ARG A 490 5.09 -16.57 14.96
N TYR A 491 5.27 -15.27 14.73
CA TYR A 491 4.14 -14.33 14.66
C TYR A 491 3.29 -14.48 13.40
N ARG A 492 3.72 -15.28 12.42
CA ARG A 492 2.90 -15.66 11.24
C ARG A 492 1.94 -16.81 11.54
N LYS A 493 2.14 -17.51 12.67
CA LYS A 493 1.41 -18.72 13.06
C LYS A 493 0.37 -18.48 14.17
N ILE A 494 0.17 -17.22 14.57
CA ILE A 494 -0.72 -16.86 15.67
C ILE A 494 -2.19 -17.10 15.34
N ASN A 495 -2.98 -17.35 16.38
CA ASN A 495 -4.42 -17.48 16.29
C ASN A 495 -5.08 -16.09 16.16
N ILE A 496 -5.59 -15.77 14.98
CA ILE A 496 -6.27 -14.49 14.72
C ILE A 496 -7.63 -14.36 15.43
N ASN A 497 -8.19 -15.47 15.93
CA ASN A 497 -9.48 -15.49 16.62
C ASN A 497 -9.34 -15.45 18.15
N ALA A 498 -8.14 -15.18 18.66
CA ALA A 498 -7.85 -15.13 20.09
C ALA A 498 -8.72 -14.08 20.82
N LYS A 499 -9.25 -14.47 21.98
CA LYS A 499 -10.06 -13.62 22.86
C LYS A 499 -9.32 -13.16 24.12
N GLY A 500 -8.09 -13.63 24.28
CA GLY A 500 -7.19 -13.27 25.37
C GLY A 500 -5.73 -13.52 24.96
N PRO A 501 -4.77 -12.94 25.70
CA PRO A 501 -3.35 -13.08 25.40
C PRO A 501 -2.86 -14.54 25.44
N GLU A 502 -3.45 -15.38 26.27
CA GLU A 502 -3.16 -16.82 26.41
C GLU A 502 -3.53 -17.65 25.18
N GLU A 503 -4.46 -17.16 24.34
CA GLU A 503 -4.93 -17.86 23.14
C GLU A 503 -4.20 -17.43 21.87
N VAL A 504 -3.30 -16.44 21.94
CA VAL A 504 -2.65 -15.84 20.77
C VAL A 504 -1.71 -16.82 20.09
N TYR A 505 -0.92 -17.55 20.88
CA TYR A 505 0.09 -18.46 20.37
C TYR A 505 -0.48 -19.88 20.29
N PRO A 506 -0.10 -20.67 19.26
CA PRO A 506 -0.38 -22.09 19.24
C PRO A 506 0.42 -22.82 20.33
N ASP A 507 0.42 -24.15 20.31
CA ASP A 507 1.15 -24.94 21.30
C ASP A 507 2.67 -24.65 21.32
N GLN A 508 3.30 -25.03 22.44
CA GLN A 508 4.73 -24.79 22.67
C GLN A 508 5.62 -25.45 21.62
N THR A 509 5.22 -26.61 21.09
CA THR A 509 5.99 -27.32 20.05
C THR A 509 6.05 -26.49 18.77
N ALA A 510 4.92 -25.93 18.34
CA ALA A 510 4.87 -25.06 17.16
C ALA A 510 5.71 -23.78 17.34
N MET A 511 5.84 -23.28 18.57
CA MET A 511 6.64 -22.10 18.92
C MET A 511 8.10 -22.41 19.29
N ALA A 512 8.49 -23.68 19.41
CA ALA A 512 9.85 -24.08 19.73
C ALA A 512 10.86 -23.56 18.69
N ALA A 513 12.09 -23.27 19.11
CA ALA A 513 13.07 -22.57 18.27
C ALA A 513 13.42 -23.36 17.01
N GLU A 514 13.62 -24.67 17.14
CA GLU A 514 13.91 -25.63 16.08
C GLU A 514 12.87 -25.64 14.95
N ASN A 515 11.61 -25.29 15.26
CA ASN A 515 10.50 -25.27 14.30
C ASN A 515 10.28 -23.88 13.65
N ASN A 516 11.15 -22.91 13.95
CA ASN A 516 11.02 -21.51 13.53
C ASN A 516 12.33 -20.92 12.95
N THR A 517 13.28 -21.76 12.53
CA THR A 517 14.60 -21.33 12.03
C THR A 517 14.63 -20.92 10.55
N GLU A 518 13.55 -21.14 9.78
CA GLU A 518 13.56 -21.01 8.32
C GLU A 518 14.00 -19.62 7.84
N PHE A 519 13.50 -18.55 8.47
CA PHE A 519 13.88 -17.18 8.11
C PHE A 519 15.38 -16.93 8.36
N LEU A 520 15.91 -17.37 9.50
CA LEU A 520 17.32 -17.26 9.84
C LEU A 520 18.19 -18.04 8.85
N SER A 521 17.84 -19.30 8.58
CA SER A 521 18.53 -20.14 7.59
C SER A 521 18.50 -19.50 6.19
N ARG A 522 17.37 -18.92 5.80
CA ARG A 522 17.26 -18.20 4.52
C ARG A 522 18.11 -16.92 4.49
N CYS A 523 18.24 -16.20 5.60
CA CYS A 523 19.15 -15.05 5.70
C CYS A 523 20.60 -15.50 5.46
N ILE A 524 21.07 -16.52 6.21
CA ILE A 524 22.42 -17.09 6.08
C ILE A 524 22.70 -17.52 4.63
N ARG A 525 21.77 -18.25 4.01
CA ARG A 525 21.95 -18.77 2.64
C ARG A 525 21.96 -17.69 1.56
N LYS A 526 21.18 -16.62 1.71
CA LYS A 526 20.94 -15.65 0.62
C LYS A 526 21.73 -14.35 0.72
N PHE A 527 22.07 -13.89 1.93
CA PHE A 527 22.85 -12.68 2.09
C PHE A 527 24.32 -12.96 1.78
N PRO A 528 25.00 -12.10 0.99
CA PRO A 528 26.43 -12.20 0.75
C PRO A 528 27.26 -12.30 2.03
N VAL A 529 26.93 -11.52 3.06
CA VAL A 529 27.59 -11.57 4.37
C VAL A 529 26.54 -11.54 5.47
N VAL A 530 26.65 -12.48 6.42
CA VAL A 530 25.86 -12.49 7.65
C VAL A 530 26.78 -12.58 8.85
N ASN A 531 26.72 -11.58 9.72
CA ASN A 531 27.35 -11.62 11.03
C ASN A 531 26.29 -11.86 12.10
N ILE A 532 26.61 -12.70 13.08
CA ILE A 532 25.86 -12.83 14.31
C ILE A 532 26.76 -12.31 15.43
N ALA A 533 26.26 -11.34 16.19
CA ALA A 533 27.05 -10.58 17.15
C ALA A 533 26.28 -10.31 18.45
N ASP A 534 27.02 -10.09 19.53
CA ASP A 534 26.44 -9.66 20.80
C ASP A 534 25.87 -8.24 20.68
N ARG A 535 24.65 -8.04 21.18
CA ARG A 535 23.95 -6.75 21.11
C ARG A 535 24.66 -5.64 21.87
N GLU A 536 25.20 -5.92 23.05
CA GLU A 536 25.70 -4.89 23.96
C GLU A 536 27.09 -4.39 23.58
N THR A 537 27.92 -5.27 23.05
CA THR A 537 29.32 -5.01 22.72
C THR A 537 29.58 -4.89 21.22
N GLY A 538 28.72 -5.49 20.39
CA GLY A 538 28.97 -5.64 18.95
C GLY A 538 29.99 -6.71 18.61
N ARG A 539 30.46 -7.53 19.58
CA ARG A 539 31.44 -8.60 19.34
C ARG A 539 30.82 -9.68 18.46
N ILE A 540 31.43 -9.92 17.30
CA ILE A 540 30.97 -10.93 16.35
C ILE A 540 31.34 -12.29 16.91
N HIS A 541 30.39 -13.23 16.94
CA HIS A 541 30.66 -14.60 17.34
C HIS A 541 30.68 -15.56 16.15
N VAL A 542 29.93 -15.28 15.08
CA VAL A 542 29.88 -16.10 13.87
C VAL A 542 29.77 -15.21 12.63
N ARG A 543 30.52 -15.54 11.56
CA ARG A 543 30.38 -14.93 10.23
C ARG A 543 30.21 -15.98 9.14
N PHE A 544 29.22 -15.71 8.30
CA PHE A 544 28.96 -16.42 7.06
C PHE A 544 29.27 -15.51 5.87
N GLU A 545 29.86 -16.09 4.83
CA GLU A 545 30.04 -15.45 3.53
C GLU A 545 29.54 -16.38 2.43
N ALA A 546 28.66 -15.86 1.58
CA ALA A 546 27.99 -16.62 0.51
C ALA A 546 27.37 -17.94 1.01
N GLY A 547 26.72 -17.90 2.18
CA GLY A 547 26.10 -19.06 2.82
C GLY A 547 27.06 -20.08 3.42
N GLN A 548 28.37 -19.81 3.44
CA GLN A 548 29.37 -20.68 4.06
C GLN A 548 29.88 -20.07 5.35
N LEU A 549 29.99 -20.90 6.39
CA LEU A 549 30.65 -20.52 7.64
C LEU A 549 32.13 -20.24 7.38
N LYS A 550 32.58 -19.01 7.66
CA LYS A 550 33.97 -18.59 7.41
C LYS A 550 34.77 -18.34 8.67
N TRP A 551 34.11 -17.93 9.75
CA TRP A 551 34.80 -17.44 10.93
C TRP A 551 33.91 -17.59 12.17
N ILE A 552 34.54 -17.96 13.29
CA ILE A 552 33.93 -18.11 14.62
C ILE A 552 34.86 -17.55 15.68
N ASP A 553 34.30 -16.85 16.67
CA ASP A 553 34.93 -16.56 17.96
C ASP A 553 34.41 -17.56 19.01
N PRO A 554 35.22 -18.56 19.44
CA PRO A 554 34.76 -19.62 20.33
C PRO A 554 34.27 -19.12 21.69
N ASP A 555 34.91 -18.09 22.26
CA ASP A 555 34.54 -17.56 23.57
C ASP A 555 33.21 -16.83 23.50
N ALA A 556 33.04 -15.98 22.48
CA ALA A 556 31.79 -15.26 22.27
C ALA A 556 30.64 -16.22 21.91
N LEU A 557 30.91 -17.26 21.10
CA LEU A 557 29.93 -18.28 20.76
C LEU A 557 29.55 -19.13 21.98
N ALA A 558 30.50 -19.49 22.83
CA ALA A 558 30.23 -20.24 24.07
C ALA A 558 29.37 -19.41 25.04
N GLU A 559 29.62 -18.10 25.17
CA GLU A 559 28.80 -17.20 25.97
C GLU A 559 27.37 -17.10 25.43
N ALA A 560 27.21 -16.85 24.12
CA ALA A 560 25.91 -16.80 23.46
C ALA A 560 25.14 -18.13 23.57
N GLY A 561 25.87 -19.26 23.50
CA GLY A 561 25.32 -20.61 23.61
C GLY A 561 24.83 -21.00 25.00
N LYS A 562 25.07 -20.19 26.05
CA LYS A 562 24.43 -20.38 27.37
C LYS A 562 22.92 -20.20 27.30
N ASP A 563 22.44 -19.43 26.32
CA ASP A 563 21.02 -19.35 26.01
C ASP A 563 20.62 -20.53 25.12
N GLU A 564 19.90 -21.49 25.71
CA GLU A 564 19.50 -22.73 25.04
C GLU A 564 18.71 -22.48 23.76
N GLU A 565 17.86 -21.44 23.74
CA GLU A 565 17.04 -21.12 22.58
C GLU A 565 17.89 -20.57 21.43
N VAL A 566 18.91 -19.76 21.75
CA VAL A 566 19.89 -19.29 20.75
C VAL A 566 20.69 -20.48 20.22
N ARG A 567 21.16 -21.36 21.09
CA ARG A 567 21.92 -22.56 20.72
C ARG A 567 21.12 -23.44 19.75
N VAL A 568 19.88 -23.79 20.10
CA VAL A 568 18.99 -24.60 19.26
C VAL A 568 18.70 -23.91 17.92
N ALA A 569 18.46 -22.60 17.93
CA ALA A 569 18.21 -21.85 16.70
C ALA A 569 19.42 -21.84 15.75
N LEU A 570 20.62 -21.63 16.28
CA LEU A 570 21.85 -21.68 15.50
C LEU A 570 22.11 -23.10 14.96
N SER A 571 21.98 -24.13 15.81
CA SER A 571 22.12 -25.53 15.37
C SER A 571 21.09 -25.91 14.30
N GLY A 572 19.85 -25.41 14.41
CA GLY A 572 18.80 -25.69 13.42
C GLY A 572 18.96 -24.90 12.12
N ALA A 573 19.57 -23.72 12.14
CA ALA A 573 19.75 -22.88 10.96
C ALA A 573 21.05 -23.19 10.20
N ALA A 574 22.12 -23.55 10.92
CA ALA A 574 23.47 -23.84 10.42
C ALA A 574 24.20 -24.79 11.39
N PRO A 575 23.97 -26.12 11.31
CA PRO A 575 24.60 -27.12 12.19
C PRO A 575 26.12 -27.04 12.23
N GLU A 576 26.76 -26.66 11.11
CA GLU A 576 28.20 -26.57 10.92
C GLU A 576 28.91 -25.63 11.93
N ILE A 577 28.17 -24.71 12.56
CA ILE A 577 28.68 -23.84 13.64
C ILE A 577 29.31 -24.66 14.77
N PHE A 578 28.71 -25.81 15.11
CA PHE A 578 29.10 -26.63 16.26
C PHE A 578 29.85 -27.92 15.88
N GLU A 579 30.06 -28.18 14.59
CA GLU A 579 30.70 -29.40 14.08
C GLU A 579 32.24 -29.31 14.03
N GLY A 580 32.83 -28.17 14.42
CA GLY A 580 34.28 -28.04 14.66
C GLY A 580 35.17 -28.01 13.41
N THR A 581 34.60 -27.76 12.22
CA THR A 581 35.26 -27.85 10.92
C THR A 581 35.92 -26.54 10.43
N VAL A 582 35.76 -25.44 11.16
CA VAL A 582 36.22 -24.09 10.73
C VAL A 582 37.36 -23.56 11.61
N LEU A 583 38.30 -22.86 10.99
CA LEU A 583 39.42 -22.20 11.67
C LEU A 583 38.87 -21.15 12.67
N ALA A 584 39.17 -21.35 13.95
CA ALA A 584 38.83 -20.39 15.00
C ALA A 584 39.58 -19.07 14.79
N ALA A 585 38.90 -17.96 15.08
CA ALA A 585 39.49 -16.63 15.06
C ALA A 585 40.68 -16.54 16.01
N THR A 586 41.75 -15.88 15.56
CA THR A 586 42.90 -15.55 16.43
C THR A 586 42.70 -14.23 17.17
N VAL A 587 41.79 -13.37 16.72
CA VAL A 587 41.51 -12.04 17.29
C VAL A 587 39.99 -11.77 17.26
N PRO A 588 39.39 -11.24 18.34
CA PRO A 588 37.99 -10.82 18.34
C PRO A 588 37.72 -9.70 17.34
N GLU A 589 36.60 -9.79 16.62
CA GLU A 589 36.10 -8.74 15.73
C GLU A 589 34.84 -8.10 16.30
N PHE A 590 34.66 -6.79 16.04
CA PHE A 590 33.52 -6.01 16.52
C PHE A 590 32.87 -5.25 15.38
N LEU A 591 31.54 -5.13 15.45
CA LEU A 591 30.78 -4.22 14.61
C LEU A 591 31.08 -2.77 15.02
N ASP A 592 31.29 -1.88 14.05
CA ASP A 592 31.52 -0.45 14.29
C ASP A 592 30.19 0.33 14.32
N PRO A 593 29.72 0.82 15.48
CA PRO A 593 28.45 1.54 15.56
C PRO A 593 28.45 2.87 14.80
N ALA A 594 29.62 3.48 14.54
CA ALA A 594 29.71 4.72 13.80
C ALA A 594 29.52 4.51 12.29
N ARG A 595 29.89 3.31 11.79
CA ARG A 595 29.71 2.93 10.38
C ARG A 595 28.24 2.72 10.00
N TYR A 596 27.42 2.23 10.94
CA TYR A 596 26.03 1.85 10.65
C TYR A 596 25.04 2.89 11.17
N HIS A 597 24.24 3.49 10.28
CA HIS A 597 23.25 4.50 10.63
C HIS A 597 21.97 3.90 11.24
N THR A 598 22.09 3.13 12.33
CA THR A 598 20.96 2.55 13.03
C THR A 598 20.23 3.59 13.91
N ILE A 599 18.95 3.33 14.19
CA ILE A 599 18.08 4.16 15.04
C ILE A 599 17.64 3.48 16.32
N GLY A 600 17.64 2.15 16.38
CA GLY A 600 17.40 1.39 17.60
C GLY A 600 18.60 1.40 18.55
N ARG A 601 18.38 0.92 19.77
CA ARG A 601 19.44 0.77 20.77
C ARG A 601 20.19 -0.55 20.59
N TRP A 602 21.50 -0.45 20.54
CA TRP A 602 22.48 -1.53 20.71
C TRP A 602 23.85 -0.91 21.01
N ALA A 603 24.88 -1.73 21.25
CA ALA A 603 26.26 -1.30 21.48
C ALA A 603 26.43 -0.36 22.70
N ALA A 604 25.63 -0.52 23.76
CA ALA A 604 25.71 0.33 24.95
C ALA A 604 27.07 0.22 25.69
N LYS A 605 27.83 -0.85 25.44
CA LYS A 605 29.17 -1.10 26.00
C LYS A 605 30.29 -1.02 24.94
N ALA A 606 29.99 -0.65 23.70
CA ALA A 606 31.01 -0.51 22.67
C ALA A 606 31.95 0.65 23.00
N GLY A 607 33.23 0.35 23.25
CA GLY A 607 34.25 1.33 23.59
C GLY A 607 34.62 1.43 25.08
N SER A 608 34.07 0.59 25.96
CA SER A 608 34.65 0.36 27.29
C SER A 608 35.73 -0.72 27.17
N PRO A 609 37.03 -0.39 27.25
CA PRO A 609 38.05 -1.42 27.38
C PRO A 609 37.79 -2.14 28.71
N THR A 610 37.51 -3.45 28.65
CA THR A 610 37.72 -4.34 29.81
C THR A 610 39.20 -4.61 29.97
#